data_AF-A0A0N8S4F9-F1
#
_entry.id   AF-A0A0N8S4F9-F1
#
_cell.length_a   1.000
_cell.length_b   1.000
_cell.length_c   1.000
_cell.angle_alpha   90.00
_cell.angle_beta   90.00
_cell.angle_gamma   90.00
#
_symmetry.space_group_name_H-M   'P 1'
#
loop_
_entity.id
_entity.type
_entity.pdbx_description
1 polymer ?
#
loop_
_entity_poly.entity_id
_entity_poly.type
_entity_poly.pdbx_seq_one_letter_code
_entity_poly.pdbx_strand_id
1 'polypeptide(L)'
;MKTVDLSSATVRDLNQTLHDQVKALQEREWLVTHPDGAHNLAVGVNEAISIDIQGHAGYYCAGMNQKASITVHGNVGVGCAENMMSGAVRVKGSASQAAGATAHGGLLVIEGDAGARCGISMKGIDIVVGGSIGHMSCFMGQAGRLVVCGDAGDALGDSLYETRIYVKGKVESLGSDCIAKEMREEHLQELQELLNRAGFNEKAADFKRYGSARQLYNFKIDNASAY
;
A
#
# COMPACT_ATOMS: atom_id res chain seq x y z
N MET A 1 -20.44 -6.49 -16.63
CA MET A 1 -19.09 -5.91 -16.70
C MET A 1 -19.09 -4.75 -17.67
N LYS A 2 -18.85 -3.54 -17.19
CA LYS A 2 -18.81 -2.31 -17.99
C LYS A 2 -17.38 -2.02 -18.45
N THR A 3 -17.19 -1.75 -19.73
CA THR A 3 -15.86 -1.45 -20.30
C THR A 3 -15.72 0.06 -20.56
N VAL A 4 -14.57 0.63 -20.21
CA VAL A 4 -14.17 2.00 -20.53
C VAL A 4 -12.84 1.95 -21.27
N ASP A 5 -12.84 2.36 -22.53
CA ASP A 5 -11.65 2.42 -23.36
C ASP A 5 -11.04 3.82 -23.36
N LEU A 6 -9.85 3.97 -22.77
CA LEU A 6 -9.18 5.27 -22.62
C LEU A 6 -8.50 5.77 -23.90
N SER A 7 -8.54 5.01 -25.00
CA SER A 7 -8.23 5.55 -26.34
C SER A 7 -9.32 6.49 -26.88
N SER A 8 -10.52 6.44 -26.29
CA SER A 8 -11.70 7.21 -26.72
C SER A 8 -12.36 8.02 -25.60
N ALA A 9 -12.37 7.48 -24.38
CA ALA A 9 -12.87 8.16 -23.18
C ALA A 9 -11.74 8.91 -22.47
N THR A 10 -12.09 9.92 -21.66
CA THR A 10 -11.09 10.60 -20.82
C THR A 10 -11.00 9.98 -19.43
N VAL A 11 -9.89 10.22 -18.73
CA VAL A 11 -9.72 9.87 -17.31
C VAL A 11 -10.81 10.52 -16.44
N ARG A 12 -11.26 11.72 -16.80
CA ARG A 12 -12.35 12.41 -16.10
C ARG A 12 -13.65 11.62 -16.23
N ASP A 13 -13.99 11.17 -17.43
CA ASP A 13 -15.20 10.39 -17.66
C ASP A 13 -15.18 9.07 -16.89
N LEU A 14 -14.03 8.37 -16.90
CA LEU A 14 -13.83 7.17 -16.10
C LEU A 14 -14.11 7.43 -14.62
N ASN A 15 -13.40 8.38 -14.00
CA ASN A 15 -13.55 8.63 -12.57
C ASN A 15 -14.95 9.12 -12.21
N GLN A 16 -15.54 10.01 -13.03
CA GLN A 16 -16.89 10.51 -12.78
C GLN A 16 -17.92 9.37 -12.78
N THR A 17 -17.82 8.46 -13.75
CA THR A 17 -18.77 7.33 -13.84
C THR A 17 -18.60 6.29 -12.72
N LEU A 18 -17.39 6.16 -12.17
CA LEU A 18 -17.14 5.38 -10.95
C LEU A 18 -17.71 6.07 -9.71
N HIS A 19 -17.55 7.39 -9.58
CA HIS A 19 -18.10 8.16 -8.46
C HIS A 19 -19.62 8.19 -8.46
N ASP A 20 -20.24 8.23 -9.64
CA ASP A 20 -21.70 8.23 -9.77
C ASP A 20 -22.34 6.91 -9.27
N GLN A 21 -21.57 5.83 -9.10
CA GLN A 21 -22.08 4.59 -8.48
C GLN A 21 -22.57 4.79 -7.06
N VAL A 22 -22.08 5.81 -6.34
CA VAL A 22 -22.55 6.16 -4.99
C VAL A 22 -24.01 6.64 -5.01
N LYS A 23 -24.44 7.30 -6.10
CA LYS A 23 -25.81 7.81 -6.24
C LYS A 23 -26.79 6.68 -6.52
N ALA A 24 -26.39 5.79 -7.42
CA ALA A 24 -27.13 4.58 -7.76
C ALA A 24 -26.14 3.54 -8.29
N LEU A 25 -26.00 2.43 -7.56
CA LEU A 25 -25.10 1.35 -7.94
C LEU A 25 -25.70 0.57 -9.10
N GLN A 26 -25.17 0.77 -10.30
CA GLN A 26 -25.62 0.13 -11.54
C GLN A 26 -24.67 -1.00 -11.98
N GLU A 27 -23.37 -0.80 -11.76
CA GLU A 27 -22.33 -1.68 -12.29
C GLU A 27 -21.37 -2.10 -11.19
N ARG A 28 -21.19 -3.41 -11.02
CA ARG A 28 -20.30 -3.98 -10.00
C ARG A 28 -18.92 -4.33 -10.51
N GLU A 29 -18.76 -4.48 -11.82
CA GLU A 29 -17.53 -4.96 -12.45
C GLU A 29 -17.17 -4.06 -13.62
N TRP A 30 -15.94 -3.57 -13.62
CA TRP A 30 -15.43 -2.60 -14.57
C TRP A 30 -14.14 -3.09 -15.19
N LEU A 31 -14.01 -2.86 -16.50
CA LEU A 31 -12.79 -3.10 -17.26
C LEU A 31 -12.33 -1.79 -17.87
N VAL A 32 -11.10 -1.38 -17.59
CA VAL A 32 -10.46 -0.21 -18.19
C VAL A 32 -9.41 -0.70 -19.17
N THR A 33 -9.54 -0.36 -20.45
CA THR A 33 -8.60 -0.75 -21.51
C THR A 33 -7.82 0.44 -22.04
N HIS A 34 -6.66 0.15 -22.64
CA HIS A 34 -5.72 1.14 -23.20
C HIS A 34 -5.38 2.29 -22.24
N PRO A 35 -4.99 2.00 -20.98
CA PRO A 35 -4.68 3.04 -20.02
C PRO A 35 -3.41 3.83 -20.36
N ASP A 36 -2.48 3.27 -21.16
CA ASP A 36 -1.28 3.93 -21.69
C ASP A 36 -0.50 4.78 -20.67
N GLY A 37 -0.43 4.34 -19.41
CA GLY A 37 0.26 5.06 -18.33
C GLY A 37 -0.45 6.33 -17.86
N ALA A 38 -1.72 6.51 -18.21
CA ALA A 38 -2.55 7.62 -17.77
C ALA A 38 -2.59 7.72 -16.24
N HIS A 39 -2.56 8.96 -15.75
CA HIS A 39 -2.53 9.25 -14.32
C HIS A 39 -3.94 9.27 -13.74
N ASN A 40 -4.05 9.16 -12.41
CA ASN A 40 -5.27 9.32 -11.63
C ASN A 40 -6.40 8.36 -12.03
N LEU A 41 -6.06 7.13 -12.44
CA LEU A 41 -7.08 6.12 -12.75
C LEU A 41 -7.72 5.56 -11.48
N ALA A 42 -9.05 5.42 -11.48
CA ALA A 42 -9.83 4.87 -10.38
C ALA A 42 -9.56 5.54 -9.02
N VAL A 43 -9.44 6.87 -9.02
CA VAL A 43 -9.19 7.66 -7.80
C VAL A 43 -10.51 7.94 -7.09
N GLY A 44 -10.54 7.86 -5.76
CA GLY A 44 -11.69 8.28 -4.95
C GLY A 44 -12.91 7.36 -5.06
N VAL A 45 -12.72 6.09 -5.41
CA VAL A 45 -13.83 5.15 -5.56
C VAL A 45 -14.40 4.77 -4.19
N ASN A 46 -15.68 5.08 -3.97
CA ASN A 46 -16.37 4.88 -2.69
C ASN A 46 -17.52 3.85 -2.78
N GLU A 47 -17.42 2.89 -3.70
CA GLU A 47 -18.35 1.77 -3.77
C GLU A 47 -17.65 0.43 -3.84
N ALA A 48 -18.33 -0.59 -3.33
CA ALA A 48 -17.84 -1.97 -3.28
C ALA A 48 -17.98 -2.63 -4.68
N ILE A 49 -17.11 -2.20 -5.59
CA ILE A 49 -17.04 -2.64 -6.99
C ILE A 49 -15.65 -3.19 -7.33
N SER A 50 -15.58 -4.02 -8.36
CA SER A 50 -14.33 -4.54 -8.94
C SER A 50 -13.93 -3.74 -10.16
N ILE A 51 -12.66 -3.36 -10.26
CA ILE A 51 -12.11 -2.61 -11.39
C ILE A 51 -10.81 -3.30 -11.85
N ASP A 52 -10.81 -3.75 -13.10
CA ASP A 52 -9.63 -4.31 -13.76
C ASP A 52 -9.08 -3.31 -14.77
N ILE A 53 -7.84 -2.86 -14.56
CA ILE A 53 -7.11 -1.94 -15.45
C ILE A 53 -6.13 -2.76 -16.28
N GLN A 54 -6.39 -2.89 -17.58
CA GLN A 54 -5.61 -3.69 -18.52
C GLN A 54 -4.44 -2.90 -19.10
N GLY A 55 -3.34 -2.86 -18.35
CA GLY A 55 -2.09 -2.23 -18.76
C GLY A 55 -1.44 -1.43 -17.65
N HIS A 56 -0.50 -0.56 -18.03
CA HIS A 56 0.20 0.32 -17.10
C HIS A 56 -0.67 1.51 -16.68
N ALA A 57 -0.58 1.88 -15.41
CA ALA A 57 -1.20 3.09 -14.88
C ALA A 57 -0.13 4.07 -14.38
N GLY A 58 -0.43 5.35 -14.47
CA GLY A 58 0.47 6.42 -14.06
C GLY A 58 0.35 6.80 -12.59
N TYR A 59 0.55 8.09 -12.30
CA TYR A 59 0.61 8.58 -10.92
C TYR A 59 -0.76 8.51 -10.24
N TYR A 60 -0.75 8.29 -8.93
CA TYR A 60 -1.93 8.28 -8.06
C TYR A 60 -3.04 7.29 -8.43
N CYS A 61 -2.74 6.27 -9.24
CA CYS A 61 -3.70 5.22 -9.55
C CYS A 61 -4.25 4.59 -8.26
N ALA A 62 -5.57 4.43 -8.19
CA ALA A 62 -6.29 3.91 -7.03
C ALA A 62 -6.15 4.73 -5.72
N GLY A 63 -5.66 5.98 -5.81
CA GLY A 63 -5.59 6.88 -4.67
C GLY A 63 -6.97 7.18 -4.07
N MET A 64 -7.04 7.42 -2.77
CA MET A 64 -8.28 7.70 -2.03
C MET A 64 -9.37 6.61 -2.17
N ASN A 65 -8.99 5.39 -2.56
CA ASN A 65 -9.94 4.27 -2.62
C ASN A 65 -10.52 3.99 -1.22
N GLN A 66 -11.84 3.82 -1.15
CA GLN A 66 -12.53 3.57 0.11
C GLN A 66 -13.14 2.17 0.17
N LYS A 67 -13.67 1.61 -0.91
CA LYS A 67 -14.36 0.30 -0.84
C LYS A 67 -14.02 -0.65 -1.99
N ALA A 68 -13.45 -0.16 -3.08
CA ALA A 68 -13.30 -0.95 -4.29
C ALA A 68 -12.18 -1.99 -4.16
N SER A 69 -12.30 -3.04 -4.98
CA SER A 69 -11.20 -3.93 -5.31
C SER A 69 -10.67 -3.53 -6.69
N ILE A 70 -9.42 -3.10 -6.77
CA ILE A 70 -8.81 -2.59 -8.00
C ILE A 70 -7.61 -3.46 -8.35
N THR A 71 -7.58 -4.04 -9.55
CA THR A 71 -6.44 -4.79 -10.06
C THR A 71 -5.84 -4.07 -11.26
N VAL A 72 -4.54 -3.77 -11.21
CA VAL A 72 -3.78 -3.22 -12.33
C VAL A 72 -2.92 -4.33 -12.94
N HIS A 73 -3.20 -4.67 -14.19
CA HIS A 73 -2.47 -5.69 -14.96
C HIS A 73 -1.22 -5.07 -15.62
N GLY A 74 -0.34 -4.50 -14.79
CA GLY A 74 0.86 -3.80 -15.23
C GLY A 74 1.58 -3.08 -14.09
N ASN A 75 2.50 -2.19 -14.44
CA ASN A 75 3.19 -1.31 -13.50
C ASN A 75 2.35 -0.07 -13.15
N VAL A 76 2.63 0.52 -11.98
CA VAL A 76 2.01 1.76 -11.52
C VAL A 76 3.03 2.85 -11.23
N GLY A 77 2.65 4.10 -11.49
CA GLY A 77 3.46 5.28 -11.21
C GLY A 77 3.50 5.67 -9.72
N VAL A 78 3.99 6.88 -9.46
CA VAL A 78 4.18 7.42 -8.10
C VAL A 78 2.84 7.54 -7.37
N GLY A 79 2.81 7.21 -6.06
CA GLY A 79 1.64 7.46 -5.21
C GLY A 79 0.46 6.51 -5.44
N CYS A 80 0.70 5.30 -5.99
CA CYS A 80 -0.36 4.30 -6.12
C CYS A 80 -1.01 4.00 -4.76
N ALA A 81 -2.35 3.97 -4.72
CA ALA A 81 -3.13 3.78 -3.49
C ALA A 81 -2.83 4.79 -2.37
N GLU A 82 -2.31 5.97 -2.72
CA GLU A 82 -2.12 7.06 -1.75
C GLU A 82 -3.45 7.44 -1.09
N ASN A 83 -3.42 7.65 0.23
CA ASN A 83 -4.57 8.03 1.03
C ASN A 83 -5.75 7.04 0.96
N MET A 84 -5.50 5.78 0.60
CA MET A 84 -6.51 4.73 0.63
C MET A 84 -7.09 4.55 2.04
N MET A 85 -8.42 4.49 2.14
CA MET A 85 -9.14 4.38 3.40
C MET A 85 -9.46 2.93 3.76
N SER A 86 -9.89 2.14 2.77
CA SER A 86 -10.11 0.70 2.86
C SER A 86 -10.29 0.10 1.46
N GLY A 87 -10.68 -1.17 1.35
CA GLY A 87 -10.75 -1.91 0.08
C GLY A 87 -9.47 -2.67 -0.21
N ALA A 88 -9.24 -3.01 -1.48
CA ALA A 88 -8.04 -3.70 -1.92
C ALA A 88 -7.51 -3.13 -3.24
N VAL A 89 -6.19 -3.02 -3.36
CA VAL A 89 -5.50 -2.71 -4.61
C VAL A 89 -4.45 -3.78 -4.87
N ARG A 90 -4.45 -4.38 -6.06
CA ARG A 90 -3.41 -5.33 -6.49
C ARG A 90 -2.73 -4.82 -7.75
N VAL A 91 -1.42 -4.75 -7.71
CA VAL A 91 -0.56 -4.41 -8.85
C VAL A 91 0.15 -5.68 -9.29
N LYS A 92 -0.11 -6.13 -10.52
CA LYS A 92 0.52 -7.32 -11.11
C LYS A 92 1.98 -7.09 -11.51
N GLY A 93 2.38 -5.84 -11.69
CA GLY A 93 3.77 -5.43 -11.92
C GLY A 93 4.42 -4.80 -10.69
N SER A 94 5.29 -3.82 -10.96
CA SER A 94 5.99 -3.04 -9.93
C SER A 94 5.33 -1.68 -9.71
N ALA A 95 5.53 -1.11 -8.52
CA ALA A 95 5.10 0.23 -8.17
C ALA A 95 6.29 1.18 -8.07
N SER A 96 6.12 2.40 -8.55
CA SER A 96 7.11 3.47 -8.35
C SER A 96 7.12 3.95 -6.89
N GLN A 97 7.67 5.14 -6.66
CA GLN A 97 7.83 5.72 -5.33
C GLN A 97 6.50 5.96 -4.63
N ALA A 98 6.51 5.97 -3.29
CA ALA A 98 5.39 6.39 -2.44
C ALA A 98 4.10 5.55 -2.59
N ALA A 99 4.21 4.27 -2.97
CA ALA A 99 3.07 3.36 -2.96
C ALA A 99 2.46 3.26 -1.54
N GLY A 100 1.14 3.37 -1.42
CA GLY A 100 0.42 3.35 -0.15
C GLY A 100 0.68 4.55 0.76
N ALA A 101 1.25 5.65 0.25
CA ALA A 101 1.55 6.84 1.04
C ALA A 101 0.31 7.35 1.79
N THR A 102 0.47 7.71 3.06
CA THR A 102 -0.57 8.30 3.92
C THR A 102 -1.85 7.47 4.13
N ALA A 103 -1.94 6.26 3.57
CA ALA A 103 -3.14 5.44 3.58
C ALA A 103 -3.52 4.97 4.99
N HIS A 104 -4.81 4.97 5.26
CA HIS A 104 -5.42 4.71 6.57
C HIS A 104 -5.82 3.25 6.78
N GLY A 105 -6.01 2.48 5.70
CA GLY A 105 -6.47 1.10 5.81
C GLY A 105 -6.59 0.40 4.45
N GLY A 106 -7.05 -0.84 4.49
CA GLY A 106 -7.15 -1.70 3.32
C GLY A 106 -5.88 -2.51 3.06
N LEU A 107 -5.86 -3.21 1.91
CA LEU A 107 -4.75 -4.05 1.49
C LEU A 107 -4.21 -3.59 0.14
N LEU A 108 -2.93 -3.23 0.08
CA LEU A 108 -2.18 -3.00 -1.15
C LEU A 108 -1.24 -4.18 -1.38
N VAL A 109 -1.40 -4.88 -2.51
CA VAL A 109 -0.53 -5.97 -2.95
C VAL A 109 0.24 -5.52 -4.19
N ILE A 110 1.56 -5.66 -4.17
CA ILE A 110 2.44 -5.39 -5.31
C ILE A 110 3.20 -6.69 -5.60
N GLU A 111 3.00 -7.27 -6.77
CA GLU A 111 3.62 -8.57 -7.12
C GLU A 111 5.11 -8.43 -7.48
N GLY A 112 5.51 -7.28 -8.03
CA GLY A 112 6.92 -6.93 -8.29
C GLY A 112 7.56 -6.10 -7.17
N ASP A 113 8.42 -5.16 -7.56
CA ASP A 113 9.14 -4.28 -6.64
C ASP A 113 8.34 -3.01 -6.30
N ALA A 114 8.65 -2.38 -5.18
CA ALA A 114 8.20 -1.02 -4.85
C ALA A 114 9.38 -0.06 -4.75
N GLY A 115 9.22 1.14 -5.30
CA GLY A 115 10.25 2.18 -5.26
C GLY A 115 10.52 2.75 -3.86
N ALA A 116 11.24 3.86 -3.83
CA ALA A 116 11.54 4.59 -2.60
C ALA A 116 10.26 5.03 -1.85
N ARG A 117 10.36 5.16 -0.53
CA ARG A 117 9.29 5.69 0.32
C ARG A 117 7.97 4.91 0.24
N CYS A 118 8.03 3.61 -0.05
CA CYS A 118 6.85 2.74 0.03
C CYS A 118 6.27 2.81 1.46
N GLY A 119 4.97 3.10 1.59
CA GLY A 119 4.31 3.26 2.89
C GLY A 119 4.71 4.51 3.67
N ILE A 120 5.26 5.56 3.04
CA ILE A 120 5.57 6.82 3.74
C ILE A 120 4.32 7.40 4.42
N SER A 121 4.47 7.77 5.69
CA SER A 121 3.40 8.34 6.53
C SER A 121 2.13 7.50 6.60
N MET A 122 2.21 6.18 6.36
CA MET A 122 1.08 5.27 6.45
C MET A 122 0.42 5.29 7.84
N LYS A 123 -0.90 5.15 7.88
CA LYS A 123 -1.73 5.32 9.09
C LYS A 123 -2.63 4.14 9.42
N GLY A 124 -2.38 2.98 8.81
CA GLY A 124 -3.14 1.75 9.10
C GLY A 124 -3.26 0.75 7.95
N ILE A 125 -2.79 1.09 6.74
CA ILE A 125 -2.82 0.18 5.59
C ILE A 125 -1.94 -1.06 5.81
N ASP A 126 -2.35 -2.19 5.22
CA ASP A 126 -1.51 -3.36 5.00
C ASP A 126 -0.91 -3.31 3.59
N ILE A 127 0.42 -3.34 3.47
CA ILE A 127 1.14 -3.36 2.20
C ILE A 127 1.93 -4.67 2.13
N VAL A 128 1.76 -5.44 1.05
CA VAL A 128 2.54 -6.65 0.79
C VAL A 128 3.23 -6.53 -0.56
N VAL A 129 4.57 -6.60 -0.55
CA VAL A 129 5.43 -6.51 -1.72
C VAL A 129 6.10 -7.86 -1.97
N GLY A 130 5.91 -8.41 -3.17
CA GLY A 130 6.48 -9.68 -3.61
C GLY A 130 7.97 -9.58 -3.94
N GLY A 131 8.43 -8.42 -4.41
CA GLY A 131 9.83 -8.11 -4.63
C GLY A 131 10.46 -7.33 -3.48
N SER A 132 11.39 -6.45 -3.87
CA SER A 132 12.17 -5.59 -2.97
C SER A 132 11.54 -4.19 -2.86
N ILE A 133 11.95 -3.46 -1.81
CA ILE A 133 11.55 -2.07 -1.58
C ILE A 133 12.74 -1.11 -1.61
N GLY A 134 12.50 0.10 -2.11
CA GLY A 134 13.50 1.17 -2.16
C GLY A 134 13.79 1.83 -0.80
N HIS A 135 14.73 2.77 -0.82
CA HIS A 135 15.16 3.55 0.34
C HIS A 135 14.02 4.34 1.01
N MET A 136 14.16 4.61 2.31
CA MET A 136 13.25 5.40 3.14
C MET A 136 11.80 4.87 3.15
N SER A 137 11.61 3.58 2.87
CA SER A 137 10.30 2.94 3.01
C SER A 137 9.85 2.94 4.47
N CYS A 138 8.55 3.15 4.68
CA CYS A 138 7.93 3.44 5.97
C CYS A 138 8.47 4.67 6.71
N PHE A 139 9.08 5.63 6.03
CA PHE A 139 9.43 6.91 6.67
C PHE A 139 8.18 7.55 7.29
N MET A 140 8.24 7.93 8.57
CA MET A 140 7.12 8.49 9.34
C MET A 140 5.88 7.58 9.42
N GLY A 141 6.03 6.27 9.20
CA GLY A 141 4.92 5.31 9.28
C GLY A 141 4.30 5.27 10.67
N GLN A 142 3.02 5.61 10.78
CA GLN A 142 2.30 5.74 12.04
C GLN A 142 1.68 4.43 12.51
N ALA A 143 1.01 3.72 11.62
CA ALA A 143 0.36 2.44 11.91
C ALA A 143 0.17 1.62 10.63
N GLY A 144 -0.16 0.34 10.80
CA GLY A 144 -0.35 -0.62 9.72
C GLY A 144 0.82 -1.60 9.63
N ARG A 145 0.89 -2.34 8.52
CA ARG A 145 1.90 -3.39 8.33
C ARG A 145 2.51 -3.31 6.93
N LEU A 146 3.83 -3.42 6.84
CA LEU A 146 4.55 -3.59 5.58
C LEU A 146 5.20 -4.97 5.57
N VAL A 147 4.93 -5.77 4.54
CA VAL A 147 5.52 -7.09 4.31
C VAL A 147 6.32 -7.05 3.02
N VAL A 148 7.57 -7.53 3.07
CA VAL A 148 8.52 -7.51 1.95
C VAL A 148 9.13 -8.88 1.77
N CYS A 149 8.83 -9.53 0.66
CA CYS A 149 9.35 -10.87 0.36
C CYS A 149 10.79 -10.84 -0.20
N GLY A 150 11.23 -9.68 -0.71
CA GLY A 150 12.62 -9.42 -1.11
C GLY A 150 13.42 -8.60 -0.08
N ASP A 151 14.30 -7.74 -0.59
CA ASP A 151 15.22 -6.91 0.20
C ASP A 151 14.64 -5.51 0.49
N ALA A 152 15.18 -4.85 1.50
CA ALA A 152 14.88 -3.47 1.83
C ALA A 152 16.13 -2.57 1.71
N GLY A 153 15.96 -1.46 0.99
CA GLY A 153 17.00 -0.43 0.84
C GLY A 153 17.26 0.39 2.10
N ASP A 154 18.01 1.48 1.94
CA ASP A 154 18.51 2.31 3.04
C ASP A 154 17.42 2.96 3.89
N ALA A 155 17.74 3.21 5.16
CA ALA A 155 16.92 3.97 6.12
C ALA A 155 15.49 3.41 6.27
N LEU A 156 15.35 2.09 6.34
CA LEU A 156 14.05 1.43 6.55
C LEU A 156 13.42 1.89 7.86
N GLY A 157 12.19 2.40 7.78
CA GLY A 157 11.41 2.76 8.95
C GLY A 157 11.93 3.99 9.70
N ASP A 158 12.52 4.95 9.01
CA ASP A 158 12.93 6.20 9.67
C ASP A 158 11.71 6.87 10.34
N SER A 159 11.87 7.31 11.60
CA SER A 159 10.86 8.06 12.36
C SER A 159 9.52 7.32 12.51
N LEU A 160 9.57 5.99 12.72
CA LEU A 160 8.41 5.13 12.90
C LEU A 160 7.66 5.35 14.23
N TYR A 161 6.37 5.06 14.22
CA TYR A 161 5.53 4.90 15.41
C TYR A 161 5.09 3.42 15.58
N GLU A 162 3.81 3.10 15.41
CA GLU A 162 3.25 1.76 15.68
C GLU A 162 3.23 0.84 14.44
N THR A 163 3.83 1.25 13.32
CA THR A 163 3.93 0.41 12.12
C THR A 163 4.80 -0.82 12.39
N ARG A 164 4.33 -1.98 11.90
CA ARG A 164 5.11 -3.24 11.92
C ARG A 164 5.65 -3.54 10.54
N ILE A 165 6.94 -3.81 10.43
CA ILE A 165 7.58 -4.13 9.17
C ILE A 165 8.11 -5.56 9.24
N TYR A 166 7.86 -6.34 8.20
CA TYR A 166 8.31 -7.72 8.03
C TYR A 166 9.15 -7.81 6.76
N VAL A 167 10.41 -8.25 6.87
CA VAL A 167 11.32 -8.40 5.72
C VAL A 167 11.92 -9.80 5.73
N LYS A 168 11.78 -10.52 4.61
CA LYS A 168 12.39 -11.85 4.39
C LYS A 168 13.86 -11.73 3.99
N GLY A 169 14.18 -10.79 3.09
CA GLY A 169 15.52 -10.57 2.58
C GLY A 169 16.44 -9.77 3.50
N LYS A 170 17.46 -9.15 2.91
CA LYS A 170 18.40 -8.28 3.59
C LYS A 170 17.78 -6.89 3.80
N VAL A 171 18.03 -6.29 4.96
CA VAL A 171 17.81 -4.87 5.21
C VAL A 171 19.16 -4.17 5.16
N GLU A 172 19.32 -3.19 4.27
CA GLU A 172 20.61 -2.49 4.11
C GLU A 172 20.95 -1.65 5.33
N SER A 173 20.04 -0.76 5.74
CA SER A 173 20.18 0.05 6.95
C SER A 173 18.82 0.41 7.55
N LEU A 174 18.80 0.61 8.87
CA LEU A 174 17.61 1.07 9.58
C LEU A 174 17.62 2.59 9.69
N GLY A 175 16.45 3.20 9.59
CA GLY A 175 16.26 4.62 9.84
C GLY A 175 16.25 4.96 11.33
N SER A 176 16.15 6.25 11.62
CA SER A 176 16.07 6.77 13.00
C SER A 176 14.87 6.15 13.74
N ASP A 177 15.06 5.76 15.00
CA ASP A 177 14.03 5.14 15.85
C ASP A 177 13.45 3.81 15.30
N CYS A 178 14.11 3.14 14.36
CA CYS A 178 13.75 1.80 13.90
C CYS A 178 14.72 0.75 14.45
N ILE A 179 14.18 -0.33 15.02
CA ILE A 179 14.99 -1.46 15.49
C ILE A 179 14.38 -2.79 15.06
N ALA A 180 15.22 -3.82 15.02
CA ALA A 180 14.73 -5.18 15.00
C ALA A 180 13.91 -5.45 16.28
N LYS A 181 12.81 -6.17 16.12
CA LYS A 181 11.90 -6.53 17.20
C LYS A 181 11.75 -8.04 17.26
N GLU A 182 11.49 -8.56 18.44
CA GLU A 182 11.21 -9.99 18.64
C GLU A 182 10.01 -10.45 17.80
N MET A 183 10.16 -11.57 17.10
CA MET A 183 9.06 -12.26 16.43
C MET A 183 8.34 -13.14 17.45
N ARG A 184 7.04 -12.90 17.65
CA ARG A 184 6.20 -13.62 18.64
C ARG A 184 5.11 -14.38 17.89
N GLU A 185 4.40 -15.27 18.56
CA GLU A 185 3.40 -16.13 17.93
C GLU A 185 2.30 -15.31 17.21
N GLU A 186 1.81 -14.23 17.82
CA GLU A 186 0.79 -13.39 17.18
C GLU A 186 1.32 -12.65 15.95
N HIS A 187 2.63 -12.37 15.89
CA HIS A 187 3.28 -11.78 14.72
C HIS A 187 3.39 -12.79 13.58
N LEU A 188 3.67 -14.06 13.89
CA LEU A 188 3.72 -15.14 12.90
C LEU A 188 2.32 -15.40 12.34
N GLN A 189 1.30 -15.44 13.20
CA GLN A 189 -0.08 -15.65 12.79
C GLN A 189 -0.58 -14.50 11.89
N GLU A 190 -0.38 -13.25 12.29
CA GLU A 190 -0.83 -12.10 11.48
C GLU A 190 -0.08 -12.00 10.15
N LEU A 191 1.23 -12.29 10.14
CA LEU A 191 2.02 -12.26 8.92
C LEU A 191 1.58 -13.37 7.96
N GLN A 192 1.33 -14.58 8.46
CA GLN A 192 0.85 -15.68 7.63
C GLN A 192 -0.54 -15.38 7.06
N GLU A 193 -1.44 -14.77 7.82
CA GLU A 193 -2.74 -14.33 7.33
C GLU A 193 -2.61 -13.31 6.19
N LEU A 194 -1.74 -12.31 6.35
CA LEU A 194 -1.49 -11.31 5.30
C LEU A 194 -0.89 -11.91 4.03
N LEU A 195 0.10 -12.79 4.14
CA LEU A 195 0.69 -13.49 3.00
C LEU A 195 -0.37 -14.31 2.26
N ASN A 196 -1.24 -15.02 2.98
CA ASN A 196 -2.34 -15.79 2.39
C ASN A 196 -3.35 -14.89 1.67
N ARG A 197 -3.77 -13.78 2.29
CA ARG A 197 -4.69 -12.79 1.66
C ARG A 197 -4.06 -12.13 0.43
N ALA A 198 -2.76 -11.90 0.45
CA ALA A 198 -2.00 -11.38 -0.68
C ALA A 198 -1.67 -12.45 -1.73
N GLY A 199 -1.91 -13.74 -1.46
CA GLY A 199 -1.67 -14.83 -2.39
C GLY A 199 -0.20 -15.21 -2.57
N PHE A 200 0.65 -14.90 -1.60
CA PHE A 200 2.06 -15.30 -1.61
C PHE A 200 2.25 -16.60 -0.82
N ASN A 201 2.87 -17.59 -1.46
CA ASN A 201 3.22 -18.86 -0.82
C ASN A 201 4.55 -18.76 -0.07
N GLU A 202 4.55 -17.97 0.99
CA GLU A 202 5.71 -17.71 1.83
C GLU A 202 5.42 -18.13 3.27
N LYS A 203 6.49 -18.45 4.03
CA LYS A 203 6.37 -18.83 5.44
C LYS A 203 6.71 -17.64 6.33
N ALA A 204 5.80 -17.28 7.22
CA ALA A 204 6.01 -16.18 8.17
C ALA A 204 7.30 -16.32 9.01
N ALA A 205 7.73 -17.55 9.28
CA ALA A 205 8.95 -17.85 10.04
C ALA A 205 10.26 -17.43 9.34
N ASP A 206 10.22 -17.19 8.02
CA ASP A 206 11.38 -16.78 7.23
C ASP A 206 11.62 -15.26 7.28
N PHE A 207 10.75 -14.51 7.96
CA PHE A 207 10.80 -13.05 8.03
C PHE A 207 11.37 -12.56 9.36
N LYS A 208 12.03 -11.41 9.30
CA LYS A 208 12.42 -10.61 10.47
C LYS A 208 11.42 -9.48 10.67
N ARG A 209 11.21 -9.10 11.93
CA ARG A 209 10.32 -7.99 12.31
C ARG A 209 11.10 -6.75 12.72
N TYR A 210 10.61 -5.59 12.30
CA TYR A 210 11.12 -4.27 12.67
C TYR A 210 9.97 -3.36 13.11
N GLY A 211 10.29 -2.34 13.91
CA GLY A 211 9.34 -1.35 14.39
C GLY A 211 9.99 -0.30 15.28
N SER A 212 9.20 0.67 15.75
CA SER A 212 9.71 1.82 16.51
C SER A 212 10.43 1.42 17.79
N ALA A 213 11.59 2.02 18.09
CA ALA A 213 12.23 1.96 19.39
C ALA A 213 11.55 2.86 20.44
N ARG A 214 10.52 3.62 20.02
CA ARG A 214 9.70 4.54 20.83
C ARG A 214 10.53 5.62 21.52
N GLN A 215 11.64 6.04 20.91
CA GLN A 215 12.50 7.10 21.45
C GLN A 215 12.02 8.50 21.05
N LEU A 216 11.26 8.62 19.95
CA LEU A 216 10.73 9.91 19.47
C LEU A 216 9.38 10.30 20.12
N TYR A 217 8.92 9.53 21.10
CA TYR A 217 7.68 9.77 21.82
C TYR A 217 7.97 10.83 22.90
N ASN A 218 7.80 12.10 22.56
CA ASN A 218 8.12 13.23 23.45
C ASN A 218 7.15 13.39 24.64
N PHE A 219 6.05 12.63 24.68
CA PHE A 219 5.17 12.59 25.85
C PHE A 219 5.75 11.65 26.91
N LYS A 220 6.44 12.24 27.89
CA LYS A 220 6.89 11.54 29.10
C LYS A 220 5.77 11.64 30.14
N ILE A 221 5.28 10.51 30.65
CA ILE A 221 4.22 10.46 31.68
C ILE A 221 4.60 11.31 32.91
N ASP A 222 5.90 11.42 33.21
CA ASP A 222 6.43 12.25 34.29
C ASP A 222 6.17 13.76 34.09
N ASN A 223 5.81 14.20 32.88
CA ASN A 223 5.45 15.58 32.55
C ASN A 223 3.93 15.80 32.50
N ALA A 224 3.10 14.81 32.84
CA ALA A 224 1.64 14.91 32.78
C ALA A 224 1.07 15.98 33.74
N SER A 225 1.80 16.33 34.80
CA SER A 225 1.42 17.41 35.73
C SER A 225 1.85 18.82 35.28
N ALA A 226 2.51 18.95 34.12
CA ALA A 226 2.99 20.22 33.57
C ALA A 226 2.13 20.74 32.39
N TYR A 227 1.02 20.06 32.09
CA TYR A 227 0.01 20.43 31.09
C TYR A 227 -1.35 20.66 31.73
#